data_AF-A0A0D0BT64-F1
#
_entry.id   AF-A0A0D0BT64-F1
#
_cell.length_a   1.000
_cell.length_b   1.000
_cell.length_c   1.000
_cell.angle_alpha   90.00
_cell.angle_beta   90.00
_cell.angle_gamma   90.00
#
_symmetry.space_group_name_H-M   'P 1'
#
loop_
_entity.id
_entity.type
_entity.pdbx_description
1 polymer ?
#
loop_
_entity_poly.entity_id
_entity_poly.type
_entity_poly.pdbx_seq_one_letter_code
_entity_poly.pdbx_strand_id
1 'polypeptide(L)' 'DDSLTEEEINLITGTYEIPTGMFFFLVIFSWWPRPSTWQDSGLNTGFWSHDTEEWYQTQLKMI' A
#
# COMPACT_ATOMS: atom_id res chain seq x y z
N ASP A 1 -22.11 -1.58 2.53
CA ASP A 1 -21.10 -0.66 3.07
C ASP A 1 -19.83 -1.46 2.98
N ASP A 2 -19.23 -1.43 1.78
CA ASP A 2 -18.25 -2.43 1.33
C ASP A 2 -16.84 -1.81 1.29
N SER A 3 -16.65 -0.72 2.05
CA SER A 3 -15.38 -0.01 2.12
C SER A 3 -14.53 -0.63 3.24
N LEU A 4 -13.27 -0.91 2.94
CA LEU A 4 -12.32 -1.36 3.95
C LEU A 4 -12.07 -0.24 4.96
N THR A 5 -12.08 -0.60 6.24
CA THR A 5 -11.63 0.27 7.33
C THR A 5 -10.12 0.49 7.25
N GLU A 6 -9.62 1.55 7.90
CA GLU A 6 -8.19 1.85 7.91
C GLU A 6 -7.36 0.74 8.56
N GLU A 7 -7.90 0.05 9.58
CA GLU A 7 -7.26 -1.10 10.21
C GLU A 7 -7.16 -2.30 9.25
N GLU A 8 -8.21 -2.59 8.48
CA GLU A 8 -8.17 -3.66 7.48
C GLU A 8 -7.16 -3.35 6.38
N ILE A 9 -7.09 -2.09 5.93
CA ILE A 9 -6.08 -1.64 4.98
C ILE A 9 -4.68 -1.81 5.58
N ASN A 10 -4.46 -1.38 6.84
CA ASN A 10 -3.19 -1.54 7.54
C ASN A 10 -2.76 -3.02 7.59
N LEU A 11 -3.70 -3.89 7.93
CA LEU A 11 -3.46 -5.33 8.04
C LEU A 11 -3.11 -5.96 6.68
N ILE A 12 -3.91 -5.71 5.65
CA ILE A 12 -3.71 -6.28 4.31
C ILE A 12 -2.41 -5.78 3.67
N THR A 13 -2.08 -4.50 3.88
CA THR A 13 -0.87 -3.89 3.30
C THR A 13 0.40 -4.18 4.08
N GLY A 14 0.30 -4.85 5.24
CA GLY A 14 1.45 -5.10 6.11
C GLY A 14 2.08 -3.81 6.61
N THR A 15 1.24 -2.88 7.06
CA THR A 15 1.68 -1.57 7.55
C THR A 15 2.23 -1.69 8.98
N TYR A 16 3.36 -1.04 9.24
CA TYR A 16 3.98 -0.95 10.55
C TYR A 16 4.52 0.46 10.78
N GLU A 17 4.58 0.85 12.06
CA GLU A 17 5.02 2.17 12.47
C GLU A 17 6.42 2.11 13.07
N ILE A 18 7.30 3.00 12.62
CA ILE A 18 8.63 3.16 13.20
C ILE A 18 8.64 4.46 14.02
N PRO A 19 8.91 4.38 15.35
CA PRO A 19 9.08 5.57 16.16
C PRO A 19 10.40 6.24 15.82
N THR A 20 10.36 7.49 15.34
CA THR A 20 11.54 8.17 14.78
C THR A 20 12.45 8.79 15.85
N GLY A 21 12.44 8.31 17.10
CA GLY A 21 13.20 8.88 18.22
C GLY A 21 12.76 10.29 18.66
N MET A 22 11.95 10.97 17.86
CA MET A 22 11.31 12.24 18.16
C MET A 22 9.84 11.96 18.50
N PHE A 23 9.41 12.34 19.70
CA PHE A 23 8.11 11.98 20.32
C PHE A 23 6.85 12.29 19.48
N PHE A 24 6.99 13.07 18.40
CA PHE A 24 5.88 13.57 17.60
C PHE A 24 5.84 13.04 16.17
N PHE A 25 6.82 12.23 15.74
CA PHE A 25 6.85 11.71 14.37
C PHE A 25 6.95 10.19 14.37
N LEU A 26 5.83 9.55 14.00
CA LEU A 26 5.78 8.15 13.59
C LEU A 26 5.88 8.12 12.06
N VAL A 27 6.85 7.37 11.54
CA VAL A 27 6.90 7.10 10.09
C VAL A 27 6.19 5.78 9.85
N ILE A 28 5.19 5.83 8.97
CA ILE A 28 4.40 4.68 8.58
C ILE A 28 5.06 4.05 7.36
N PHE A 29 5.38 2.75 7.45
CA PHE A 29 5.89 1.95 6.35
C PHE A 29 4.90 0.82 6.05
N SER A 30 4.81 0.39 4.79
CA SER A 30 3.99 -0.74 4.38
C SER A 30 4.73 -1.63 3.39
N TRP A 31 4.50 -2.94 3.45
CA TRP A 31 5.09 -3.88 2.49
C TRP A 31 4.39 -3.84 1.13
N TRP A 32 3.08 -3.59 1.13
CA TRP A 32 2.31 -3.36 -0.09
C TRP A 32 1.80 -1.92 -0.15
N PRO A 33 1.66 -1.33 -1.35
CA PRO A 33 1.12 0.01 -1.52
C PRO A 33 -0.34 0.08 -1.04
N ARG A 34 -0.65 1.19 -0.36
CA ARG A 34 -1.99 1.47 0.16
C ARG A 34 -2.94 1.89 -0.98
N PRO A 35 -4.27 1.75 -0.79
CA PRO A 35 -5.25 2.19 -1.79
C PRO A 35 -5.07 3.63 -2.28
N SER A 36 -4.65 4.55 -1.40
CA SER A 36 -4.34 5.94 -1.77
C SER A 36 -3.18 6.04 -2.76
N THR A 37 -2.13 5.23 -2.60
CA THR A 37 -1.00 5.16 -3.53
C THR A 37 -1.44 4.72 -4.92
N TRP A 38 -2.41 3.82 -5.00
CA TRP A 38 -3.00 3.40 -6.27
C TRP A 38 -3.87 4.50 -6.88
N GLN A 39 -4.70 5.18 -6.09
CA GLN A 39 -5.58 6.26 -6.57
C GLN A 39 -4.82 7.37 -7.28
N ASP A 40 -3.65 7.74 -6.76
CA ASP A 40 -2.79 8.76 -7.35
C ASP A 40 -1.90 8.22 -8.50
N SER A 41 -1.91 6.90 -8.72
CA SER A 41 -1.14 6.25 -9.79
C SER A 41 -1.93 6.14 -11.09
N GLY A 42 -1.21 6.00 -12.22
CA GLY A 42 -1.81 5.64 -13.51
C GLY A 42 -2.37 4.20 -13.59
N LEU A 43 -2.22 3.40 -12.52
CA LEU A 43 -2.61 1.99 -12.49
C LEU A 43 -4.01 1.77 -11.87
N ASN A 44 -4.67 2.82 -11.35
CA ASN A 44 -6.04 2.75 -10.85
C ASN A 44 -7.06 2.86 -11.99
N THR A 45 -7.12 1.83 -12.84
CA THR A 45 -8.00 1.77 -14.02
C THR A 45 -9.34 1.10 -13.74
N GLY A 46 -9.59 0.66 -12.50
CA GLY A 46 -10.83 -0.02 -12.09
C GLY A 46 -10.88 -1.52 -12.40
N PHE A 47 -9.82 -2.09 -12.98
CA PHE A 47 -9.65 -3.53 -13.17
C PHE A 47 -8.16 -3.90 -13.11
N TRP A 48 -7.89 -5.21 -12.97
CA TRP A 48 -6.51 -5.72 -13.01
C TRP A 48 -5.99 -5.69 -14.45
N SER A 49 -5.22 -4.66 -14.78
CA SER A 49 -4.65 -4.46 -16.12
C SER A 49 -3.31 -5.20 -16.28
N HIS A 50 -2.83 -5.30 -17.52
CA HIS A 50 -1.51 -5.87 -17.80
C HIS A 50 -0.40 -5.12 -17.04
N ASP A 51 -0.45 -3.79 -17.02
CA ASP A 51 0.53 -2.96 -16.31
C ASP A 51 0.47 -3.19 -14.79
N THR A 52 -0.71 -3.48 -14.24
CA THR A 52 -0.90 -3.84 -12.83
C THR A 52 -0.22 -5.18 -12.50
N GLU A 53 -0.37 -6.18 -13.39
CA GLU A 53 0.30 -7.49 -13.28
C GLU A 53 1.82 -7.34 -13.35
N GLU A 54 2.34 -6.59 -14.33
CA GLU A 54 3.78 -6.37 -14.48
C GLU A 54 4.38 -5.69 -13.24
N TRP A 55 3.69 -4.68 -12.71
CA TRP A 55 4.09 -4.03 -11.47
C TRP A 55 4.16 -5.04 -10.30
N TYR A 56 3.12 -5.88 -10.15
CA TYR A 56 3.03 -6.84 -9.05
C TYR A 56 4.14 -7.89 -9.11
N GLN A 57 4.36 -8.47 -10.28
CA GLN A 57 5.45 -9.42 -10.50
C GLN A 57 6.83 -8.80 -10.29
N THR A 58 6.99 -7.51 -10.61
CA THR A 58 8.25 -6.79 -10.37
C THR A 58 8.49 -6.60 -8.88
N GLN A 59 7.48 -6.20 -8.11
CA GLN A 59 7.59 -6.08 -6.66
C GLN A 59 7.90 -7.43 -5.99
N LEU A 60 7.25 -8.51 -6.41
CA LEU A 60 7.53 -9.85 -5.88
C LEU A 60 8.98 -10.30 -6.07
N LYS A 61 9.69 -9.78 -7.08
CA LYS A 61 11.11 -10.08 -7.31
C LYS A 61 12.06 -9.23 -6.46
N MET A 62 11.55 -8.13 -5.89
CA MET A 62 12.32 -7.21 -5.04
C MET A 62 12.20 -7.53 -3.55
N ILE A 63 11.24 -8.39 -3.19
CA ILE A 63 11.03 -8.95 -1.84
C ILE A 63 11.85 -10.23 -1.70
#